data_AF-A0A9D6LV79-F1
#
_entry.id   AF-A0A9D6LV79-F1
#
_cell.length_a   1.000
_cell.length_b   1.000
_cell.length_c   1.000
_cell.angle_alpha   90.00
_cell.angle_beta   90.00
_cell.angle_gamma   90.00
#
_symmetry.space_group_name_H-M   'P 1'
#
loop_
_entity.id
_entity.type
_entity.pdbx_description
1 polymer ?
#
loop_
_entity_poly.entity_id
_entity_poly.type
_entity_poly.pdbx_seq_one_letter_code
_entity_poly.pdbx_strand_id
1 'polypeptide(L)' 'DALSQALFFLGFCSAKLEKSRDALKYFTEASKTPGPYQALSAEMVKKIRAGSREQ' A
#
# COMPACT_ATOMS: atom_id res chain seq x y z
N ASP A 1 -11.99 -1.26 12.04
CA ASP A 1 -10.52 -1.13 11.97
C ASP A 1 -10.02 0.21 11.43
N ALA A 2 -9.82 1.18 12.32
CA ALA A 2 -9.22 2.47 11.95
C ALA A 2 -7.75 2.34 11.48
N LEU A 3 -7.03 1.32 11.95
CA LEU A 3 -5.62 1.11 11.62
C LEU A 3 -5.40 0.70 10.16
N SER A 4 -6.16 -0.29 9.65
CA SER A 4 -6.07 -0.72 8.24
C SER A 4 -6.37 0.44 7.28
N GLN A 5 -7.35 1.26 7.61
CA GLN A 5 -7.71 2.45 6.84
C GLN A 5 -6.62 3.53 6.87
N ALA A 6 -6.06 3.83 8.05
CA ALA A 6 -4.98 4.80 8.17
C ALA A 6 -3.72 4.38 7.38
N LEU A 7 -3.32 3.11 7.49
CA LEU A 7 -2.20 2.55 6.74
C LEU A 7 -2.44 2.61 5.22
N PHE A 8 -3.65 2.29 4.76
CA PHE A 8 -4.00 2.38 3.35
C PHE A 8 -3.86 3.81 2.81
N PHE A 9 -4.39 4.80 3.52
CA PHE A 9 -4.29 6.20 3.08
C PHE A 9 -2.86 6.74 3.15
N LEU A 10 -2.06 6.34 4.13
CA LEU A 10 -0.63 6.65 4.15
C LEU A 10 0.07 6.08 2.92
N GLY A 11 -0.19 4.81 2.58
CA GLY A 11 0.34 4.19 1.37
C GLY A 11 -0.07 4.93 0.09
N PHE A 12 -1.34 5.34 0.01
CA PHE A 12 -1.87 6.10 -1.13
C PHE A 12 -1.18 7.46 -1.28
N CYS A 13 -1.06 8.23 -0.19
CA CYS A 13 -0.36 9.50 -0.19
C CYS A 13 1.13 9.33 -0.56
N SER A 14 1.82 8.34 0.00
CA SER A 14 3.20 8.03 -0.37
C SER A 14 3.35 7.68 -1.84
N ALA A 15 2.40 6.95 -2.44
CA ALA A 15 2.42 6.63 -3.87
C ALA A 15 2.24 7.88 -4.73
N LYS A 16 1.35 8.80 -4.33
CA LYS A 16 1.15 10.10 -5.01
C LYS A 16 2.36 11.02 -4.92
N LEU A 17 3.16 10.88 -3.86
CA LEU A 17 4.43 11.60 -3.68
C LEU A 17 5.62 10.88 -4.32
N GLU A 18 5.39 9.85 -5.14
CA GLU A 18 6.44 9.05 -5.81
C GLU A 18 7.41 8.36 -4.83
N LYS A 19 7.01 8.25 -3.55
CA LYS A 19 7.76 7.54 -2.52
C LYS A 19 7.42 6.06 -2.56
N SER A 20 7.85 5.39 -3.62
CA SER A 20 7.53 3.97 -3.90
C SER A 20 7.91 3.03 -2.74
N ARG A 21 9.01 3.31 -2.01
CA ARG A 21 9.42 2.53 -0.84
C ARG A 21 8.44 2.66 0.33
N ASP A 22 8.04 3.87 0.66
CA ASP A 22 7.08 4.14 1.75
C ASP A 22 5.69 3.61 1.41
N ALA A 23 5.25 3.82 0.15
CA ALA A 23 3.99 3.28 -0.34
C ALA A 23 3.94 1.76 -0.19
N LEU A 24 5.02 1.07 -0.61
CA LEU A 24 5.13 -0.37 -0.48
C LEU A 24 5.07 -0.82 0.98
N LYS A 25 5.75 -0.11 1.89
CA LYS A 25 5.73 -0.39 3.33
C LYS A 25 4.30 -0.32 3.87
N TYR A 26 3.62 0.82 3.70
CA TYR A 26 2.30 1.04 4.28
C TYR A 26 1.22 0.13 3.68
N PHE A 27 1.23 -0.11 2.36
CA PHE A 27 0.30 -1.08 1.76
C PHE A 27 0.59 -2.52 2.21
N THR A 28 1.86 -2.87 2.43
CA THR A 28 2.20 -4.19 2.98
C THR A 28 1.65 -4.35 4.40
N GLU A 29 1.80 -3.34 5.27
CA GLU A 29 1.23 -3.36 6.62
C GLU A 29 -0.30 -3.42 6.58
N ALA A 30 -0.93 -2.57 5.76
CA ALA A 30 -2.39 -2.56 5.59
C ALA A 30 -2.95 -3.91 5.09
N SER A 31 -2.21 -4.63 4.23
CA SER A 31 -2.61 -5.96 3.73
C SER A 31 -2.53 -7.08 4.78
N LYS A 32 -1.82 -6.86 5.88
CA LYS A 32 -1.72 -7.79 7.01
C LYS A 32 -2.71 -7.46 8.11
N THR A 33 -3.25 -6.24 8.13
CA THR A 33 -4.27 -5.82 9.10
C THR A 33 -5.67 -6.22 8.60
N PRO A 34 -6.45 -6.98 9.39
CA PRO A 34 -7.84 -7.29 9.05
C PRO A 34 -8.64 -6.01 8.84
N GLY A 35 -9.40 -5.95 7.75
CA GLY A 35 -10.22 -4.78 7.46
C GLY A 35 -10.63 -4.67 6.00
N PRO A 36 -11.49 -3.69 5.68
CA PRO A 36 -12.05 -3.54 4.34
C PRO A 36 -10.98 -3.25 3.27
N TYR A 37 -9.84 -2.69 3.65
CA TYR A 37 -8.75 -2.34 2.73
C TYR A 37 -7.69 -3.44 2.58
N GLN A 38 -7.84 -4.58 3.24
CA GLN A 38 -6.83 -5.64 3.25
C GLN A 38 -6.53 -6.16 1.84
N ALA A 39 -7.58 -6.59 1.12
CA ALA A 39 -7.44 -7.12 -0.24
C ALA A 39 -6.93 -6.06 -1.23
N LEU A 40 -7.46 -4.83 -1.12
CA LEU A 40 -7.04 -3.72 -1.97
C LEU A 40 -5.56 -3.37 -1.75
N SER A 41 -5.10 -3.35 -0.50
CA SER A 41 -3.70 -3.08 -0.16
C SER A 41 -2.77 -4.13 -0.74
N ALA A 42 -3.16 -5.41 -0.73
CA ALA A 42 -2.39 -6.48 -1.36
C ALA A 42 -2.26 -6.29 -2.88
N GLU A 43 -3.33 -5.82 -3.55
CA GLU A 43 -3.28 -5.49 -4.98
C GLU A 43 -2.34 -4.32 -5.26
N MET A 44 -2.37 -3.27 -4.43
CA MET A 44 -1.47 -2.11 -4.56
C MET A 44 0.00 -2.52 -4.40
N VAL A 45 0.32 -3.41 -3.46
CA VAL A 45 1.67 -3.99 -3.31
C VAL A 45 2.11 -4.69 -4.59
N LYS A 46 1.23 -5.49 -5.22
CA LYS A 46 1.54 -6.18 -6.48
C LYS A 46 1.83 -5.20 -7.61
N LYS A 47 1.00 -4.15 -7.76
CA LYS A 47 1.19 -3.11 -8.79
C LYS A 47 2.50 -2.35 -8.62
N ILE A 48 2.83 -1.92 -7.41
CA ILE A 48 4.09 -1.20 -7.13
C ILE A 48 5.29 -2.09 -7.46
N ARG A 49 5.26 -3.36 -7.04
CA ARG A 49 6.34 -4.32 -7.34
C ARG A 49 6.48 -4.65 -8.83
N ALA A 50 5.38 -4.63 -9.59
CA ALA A 50 5.41 -4.83 -11.03
C ALA A 50 6.03 -3.61 -11.72
N GLY A 51 5.58 -2.40 -11.39
CA GLY A 51 6.12 -1.16 -11.97
C GLY A 51 7.59 -0.91 -11.63
N SER A 52 8.09 -1.37 -10.47
CA SER A 52 9.53 -1.31 -10.14
C SER A 52 10.42 -2.27 -10.94
N ARG A 53 9.86 -3.24 -11.69
CA ARG A 53 10.65 -4.12 -12.58
C ARG A 53 10.77 -3.58 -13.99
N GLU A 54 9.95 -2.58 -14.33
CA GLU A 54 9.90 -1.99 -15.67
C GLU A 54 10.71 -0.67 -15.76
N GLN A 55 11.45 -0.32 -14.70
CA GLN A 55 12.36 0.84 -14.63
C GLN A 55 13.82 0.41 -14.56
#